data_AF-A0AA46STH1-F1
#
_entry.id   AF-A0AA46STH1-F1
#
_cell.length_a   1.000
_cell.length_b   1.000
_cell.length_c   1.000
_cell.angle_alpha   90.00
_cell.angle_beta   90.00
_cell.angle_gamma   90.00
#
_symmetry.space_group_name_H-M   'P 1'
#
loop_
_entity.id
_entity.type
_entity.pdbx_description
1 polymer ?
#
loop_
_entity_poly.entity_id
_entity_poly.type
_entity_poly.pdbx_seq_one_letter_code
_entity_poly.pdbx_strand_id
1 'polypeptide(L)'
;MSEAQANRFDYITAQPYRMLLEADFAEMQACLEARAWKAAMVLAGSLIEAVLVEHLEWLSPVTEALRIRKLMLQQVISECEDQHVITETTAKLCSAIKDYRNLIHPGKVMRDSVAAPDQSNALIVTALVGRIVLEVAASRKAKAGLTAEQLLRKIQRDSGSIAILPHLLRDIADKEKQRLMLDVLPKAYAESLIYDDFEWDAALPERISAAYRLAIKENPELAGVTTLQFYTLIRNGEATEIARHRTAFFRPTDLEHLDELKRPVVVDYLIGFLIEQGDSIPFGELAGVGPFLTVETLPKFLSPMLRYIRAAKVSTLAVRYVANELAKLPEDVKPSAREQITRLISMHKNRGNSKHAAELEELIEWIDIPF
;
A
#
# COMPACT_ATOMS: atom_id res chain seq x y z
N MET A 1 -24.12 -14.19 -11.06
CA MET A 1 -22.92 -14.89 -10.55
C MET A 1 -23.06 -14.98 -9.05
N SER A 2 -22.92 -16.16 -8.44
CA SER A 2 -23.02 -16.30 -6.98
C SER A 2 -21.76 -15.74 -6.31
N GLU A 3 -21.87 -15.32 -5.04
CA GLU A 3 -20.73 -14.89 -4.19
C GLU A 3 -19.57 -15.90 -4.19
N ALA A 4 -19.86 -17.20 -4.37
CA ALA A 4 -18.87 -18.27 -4.44
C ALA A 4 -18.08 -18.33 -5.77
N GLN A 5 -18.52 -17.62 -6.82
CA GLN A 5 -17.74 -17.42 -8.05
C GLN A 5 -16.81 -16.22 -7.96
N ALA A 6 -17.17 -15.18 -7.20
CA ALA A 6 -16.39 -13.94 -7.11
C ALA A 6 -15.09 -14.06 -6.30
N ASN A 7 -14.98 -15.05 -5.40
CA ASN A 7 -13.89 -15.09 -4.41
C ASN A 7 -12.87 -16.24 -4.61
N ARG A 8 -12.76 -16.82 -5.82
CA ARG A 8 -11.93 -18.03 -6.03
C ARG A 8 -10.43 -17.76 -6.04
N PHE A 9 -10.02 -16.56 -6.47
CA PHE A 9 -8.61 -16.19 -6.63
C PHE A 9 -8.21 -15.01 -5.72
N ASP A 10 -9.00 -14.69 -4.70
CA ASP A 10 -8.77 -13.55 -3.80
C ASP A 10 -7.42 -13.57 -3.06
N TYR A 11 -6.82 -14.74 -2.97
CA TYR A 11 -5.50 -14.95 -2.38
C TYR A 11 -4.35 -14.48 -3.29
N ILE A 12 -4.62 -14.16 -4.55
CA ILE A 12 -3.62 -13.68 -5.54
C ILE A 12 -3.57 -12.16 -5.48
N THR A 13 -2.47 -11.57 -5.01
CA THR A 13 -2.39 -10.13 -4.72
C THR A 13 -2.26 -9.24 -5.95
N ALA A 14 -1.65 -9.74 -7.02
CA ALA A 14 -1.49 -8.98 -8.26
C ALA A 14 -2.82 -8.87 -9.01
N GLN A 15 -3.54 -7.75 -8.85
CA GLN A 15 -4.88 -7.55 -9.40
C GLN A 15 -4.99 -7.84 -10.92
N PRO A 16 -4.08 -7.36 -11.81
CA PRO A 16 -4.16 -7.70 -13.23
C PRO A 16 -4.04 -9.20 -13.50
N TYR A 17 -3.23 -9.91 -12.71
CA TYR A 17 -3.03 -11.34 -12.85
C TYR A 17 -4.23 -12.14 -12.34
N ARG A 18 -4.83 -11.70 -11.21
CA ARG A 18 -6.07 -12.28 -10.67
C ARG A 18 -7.20 -12.20 -11.69
N MET A 19 -7.40 -11.03 -12.28
CA MET A 19 -8.45 -10.81 -13.30
C MET A 19 -8.28 -11.71 -14.52
N LEU A 20 -7.04 -11.95 -14.95
CA LEU A 20 -6.76 -12.90 -16.03
C LEU A 20 -7.14 -14.34 -15.66
N LEU A 21 -6.76 -14.81 -14.46
CA LEU A 21 -7.11 -16.16 -14.01
C LEU A 21 -8.62 -16.36 -13.83
N GLU A 22 -9.33 -15.33 -13.36
CA GLU A 22 -10.79 -15.35 -13.26
C GLU A 22 -11.45 -15.43 -14.65
N ALA A 23 -10.95 -14.66 -15.62
CA ALA A 23 -11.41 -14.72 -17.00
C ALA A 23 -11.14 -16.09 -17.65
N ASP A 24 -9.92 -16.62 -17.52
CA ASP A 24 -9.52 -17.93 -18.05
C ASP A 24 -10.35 -19.07 -17.43
N PHE A 25 -10.64 -18.99 -16.12
CA PHE A 25 -11.50 -19.95 -15.44
C PHE A 25 -12.95 -19.88 -15.96
N ALA A 26 -13.49 -18.68 -16.15
CA ALA A 26 -14.83 -18.50 -16.73
C ALA A 26 -14.90 -19.01 -18.18
N GLU A 27 -13.87 -18.75 -18.99
CA GLU A 27 -13.77 -19.24 -20.36
C GLU A 27 -13.66 -20.76 -20.42
N MET A 28 -12.90 -21.38 -19.51
CA MET A 28 -12.82 -22.83 -19.37
C MET A 28 -14.20 -23.45 -19.08
N GLN A 29 -14.99 -22.85 -18.19
CA GLN A 29 -16.36 -23.29 -17.90
C GLN A 29 -17.28 -23.14 -19.12
N ALA A 30 -17.21 -21.99 -19.81
CA ALA A 30 -17.99 -21.77 -21.03
C ALA A 30 -17.64 -22.79 -22.13
N CYS A 31 -16.36 -23.15 -22.28
CA CYS A 31 -15.91 -24.20 -23.18
C CYS A 31 -16.48 -25.58 -22.80
N LEU A 32 -16.54 -25.90 -21.50
CA LEU A 32 -17.13 -27.14 -21.01
C LEU A 32 -18.65 -27.20 -21.30
N GLU A 33 -19.38 -26.12 -21.03
CA GLU A 33 -20.81 -26.00 -21.31
C GLU A 33 -21.12 -26.11 -22.81
N ALA A 34 -20.30 -25.49 -23.65
CA ALA A 34 -20.39 -25.53 -25.10
C ALA A 34 -19.91 -26.85 -25.73
N ARG A 35 -19.50 -27.83 -24.92
CA ARG A 35 -18.97 -29.13 -25.37
C ARG A 35 -17.65 -29.05 -26.15
N ALA A 36 -16.91 -27.96 -25.99
CA ALA A 36 -15.58 -27.75 -26.56
C ALA A 36 -14.50 -28.44 -25.69
N TRP A 37 -14.56 -29.78 -25.58
CA TRP A 37 -13.75 -30.59 -24.65
C TRP A 37 -12.25 -30.31 -24.75
N LYS A 38 -11.72 -30.25 -25.97
CA LYS A 38 -10.31 -29.97 -26.21
C LYS A 38 -9.90 -28.59 -25.65
N ALA A 39 -10.72 -27.56 -25.89
CA ALA A 39 -10.43 -26.21 -25.41
C ALA A 39 -10.48 -26.14 -23.88
N ALA A 40 -11.52 -26.74 -23.27
CA ALA A 40 -11.65 -26.83 -21.82
C ALA A 40 -10.43 -27.52 -21.18
N MET A 41 -9.96 -28.64 -21.75
CA MET A 41 -8.80 -29.38 -21.24
C MET A 41 -7.47 -28.60 -21.39
N VAL A 42 -7.30 -27.84 -22.48
CA VAL A 42 -6.11 -27.00 -22.71
C VAL A 42 -6.06 -25.83 -21.73
N LEU A 43 -7.19 -25.13 -21.56
CA LEU A 43 -7.32 -24.02 -20.61
C LEU A 43 -7.08 -24.51 -19.17
N ALA A 44 -7.66 -25.65 -18.82
CA ALA A 44 -7.44 -26.25 -17.51
C ALA A 44 -5.96 -26.57 -17.24
N GLY A 45 -5.26 -27.19 -18.20
CA GLY A 45 -3.82 -27.46 -18.05
C GLY A 45 -3.00 -26.18 -17.83
N SER A 46 -3.37 -25.10 -18.51
CA SER A 46 -2.72 -23.77 -18.36
C SER A 46 -3.03 -23.12 -17.02
N LEU A 47 -4.28 -23.21 -16.54
CA LEU A 47 -4.70 -22.72 -15.22
C LEU A 47 -3.98 -23.44 -14.08
N ILE A 48 -3.83 -24.77 -14.17
CA ILE A 48 -3.10 -25.55 -13.17
C ILE A 48 -1.66 -25.05 -13.05
N GLU A 49 -0.97 -24.90 -14.18
CA GLU A 49 0.39 -24.39 -14.21
C GLU A 49 0.49 -22.98 -13.62
N ALA A 50 -0.37 -22.06 -14.08
CA ALA A 50 -0.37 -20.68 -13.65
C ALA A 50 -0.59 -20.54 -12.13
N VAL A 51 -1.58 -21.25 -11.56
CA VAL A 51 -1.92 -21.19 -10.14
C VAL A 51 -0.80 -21.77 -9.27
N LEU A 52 -0.21 -22.90 -9.67
CA LEU A 52 0.86 -23.53 -8.88
C LEU A 52 2.17 -22.73 -8.96
N VAL A 53 2.55 -22.24 -10.14
CA VAL A 53 3.73 -21.37 -10.31
C VAL A 53 3.59 -20.09 -9.49
N GLU A 54 2.43 -19.42 -9.55
CA GLU A 54 2.20 -18.20 -8.79
C GLU A 54 2.24 -18.45 -7.28
N HIS A 55 1.76 -19.60 -6.79
CA HIS A 55 1.90 -19.96 -5.38
C HIS A 55 3.35 -20.18 -4.94
N LEU A 56 4.16 -20.86 -5.76
CA LEU A 56 5.59 -21.03 -5.46
C LEU A 56 6.31 -19.67 -5.47
N GLU A 57 6.02 -18.79 -6.43
CA GLU A 57 6.54 -17.41 -6.43
C GLU A 57 6.08 -16.62 -5.19
N TRP A 58 4.89 -16.91 -4.68
CA TRP A 58 4.40 -16.29 -3.46
C TRP A 58 5.18 -16.74 -2.22
N LEU A 59 5.55 -18.01 -2.12
CA LEU A 59 6.36 -18.55 -1.02
C LEU A 59 7.83 -18.15 -1.10
N SER A 60 8.35 -17.91 -2.29
CA SER A 60 9.78 -17.68 -2.49
C SER A 60 10.20 -16.20 -2.42
N PRO A 61 11.47 -15.94 -2.06
CA PRO A 61 12.09 -14.62 -2.20
C PRO A 61 12.07 -14.14 -3.66
N VAL A 62 12.09 -12.81 -3.86
CA VAL A 62 12.05 -12.19 -5.21
C VAL A 62 13.17 -12.69 -6.12
N THR A 63 14.35 -13.01 -5.56
CA THR A 63 15.51 -13.51 -6.29
C THR A 63 15.31 -14.90 -6.89
N GLU A 64 14.37 -15.69 -6.37
CA GLU A 64 14.06 -17.04 -6.86
C GLU A 64 12.96 -17.07 -7.94
N ALA A 65 12.19 -15.99 -8.11
CA ALA A 65 11.04 -15.97 -9.02
C ALA A 65 11.42 -16.36 -10.46
N LEU A 66 12.59 -15.92 -10.94
CA LEU A 66 13.07 -16.25 -12.30
C LEU A 66 13.40 -17.74 -12.48
N ARG A 67 13.81 -18.43 -11.40
CA ARG A 67 14.04 -19.88 -11.40
C ARG A 67 12.70 -20.62 -11.50
N ILE A 68 11.73 -20.20 -10.70
CA ILE A 68 10.41 -20.84 -10.60
C ILE A 68 9.67 -20.78 -11.94
N ARG A 69 9.71 -19.63 -12.64
CA ARG A 69 9.11 -19.47 -13.98
C ARG A 69 9.69 -20.38 -15.06
N LYS A 70 10.87 -20.94 -14.85
CA LYS A 70 11.55 -21.84 -15.79
C LYS A 70 11.30 -23.31 -15.48
N LEU A 71 10.65 -23.63 -14.36
CA LEU A 71 10.33 -25.01 -14.01
C LEU A 71 9.34 -25.58 -15.00
N MET A 72 9.55 -26.84 -15.39
CA MET A 72 8.54 -27.59 -16.11
C MET A 72 7.36 -27.90 -15.18
N LEU A 73 6.15 -28.00 -15.72
CA LEU A 73 4.94 -28.29 -14.93
C LEU A 73 5.09 -29.51 -14.01
N GLN A 74 5.80 -30.56 -14.44
CA GLN A 74 6.07 -31.71 -13.58
C GLN A 74 6.86 -31.32 -12.31
N GLN A 75 7.87 -30.46 -12.46
CA GLN A 75 8.70 -29.99 -11.35
C GLN A 75 7.89 -29.09 -10.42
N VAL A 76 7.03 -28.24 -10.99
CA VAL A 76 6.10 -27.40 -10.21
C VAL A 76 5.13 -28.24 -9.38
N ILE A 77 4.57 -29.30 -9.96
CA ILE A 77 3.67 -30.24 -9.25
C ILE A 77 4.41 -30.91 -8.09
N SER A 78 5.61 -31.45 -8.33
CA SER A 78 6.42 -32.10 -7.31
C SER A 78 6.79 -31.15 -6.17
N GLU A 79 7.23 -29.93 -6.48
CA GLU A 79 7.55 -28.94 -5.44
C GLU A 79 6.32 -28.54 -4.62
N CYS A 80 5.15 -28.39 -5.25
CA CYS A 80 3.91 -28.11 -4.54
C CYS A 80 3.46 -29.26 -3.63
N GLU A 81 3.68 -30.51 -4.05
CA GLU A 81 3.42 -31.71 -3.23
C GLU A 81 4.36 -31.78 -2.02
N ASP A 82 5.66 -31.61 -2.26
CA ASP A 82 6.71 -31.63 -1.23
C ASP A 82 6.49 -30.55 -0.17
N GLN A 83 5.98 -29.38 -0.57
CA GLN A 83 5.63 -28.28 0.33
C GLN A 83 4.20 -28.36 0.90
N HIS A 84 3.50 -29.48 0.68
CA HIS A 84 2.13 -29.74 1.13
C HIS A 84 1.10 -28.67 0.71
N VAL A 85 1.31 -28.06 -0.45
CA VAL A 85 0.39 -27.08 -1.05
C VAL A 85 -0.82 -27.79 -1.65
N ILE A 86 -0.56 -28.93 -2.30
CA ILE A 86 -1.57 -29.84 -2.84
C ILE A 86 -1.39 -31.21 -2.21
N THR A 87 -2.46 -31.99 -2.18
CA THR A 87 -2.39 -33.36 -1.66
C THR A 87 -1.67 -34.30 -2.64
N GLU A 88 -1.10 -35.40 -2.15
CA GLU A 88 -0.51 -36.47 -2.99
C GLU A 88 -1.50 -36.97 -4.06
N THR A 89 -2.80 -37.05 -3.71
CA THR A 89 -3.85 -37.43 -4.66
C THR A 89 -4.00 -36.40 -5.78
N THR A 90 -4.02 -35.11 -5.43
CA THR A 90 -4.07 -34.01 -6.40
C THR A 90 -2.83 -34.02 -7.30
N ALA A 91 -1.63 -34.22 -6.74
CA ALA A 91 -0.37 -34.27 -7.50
C ALA A 91 -0.33 -35.42 -8.51
N LYS A 92 -0.80 -36.62 -8.12
CA LYS A 92 -0.95 -37.77 -9.03
C LYS A 92 -1.92 -37.49 -10.17
N LEU A 93 -3.06 -36.88 -9.88
CA LEU A 93 -4.04 -36.49 -10.90
C LEU A 93 -3.45 -35.45 -11.87
N CYS A 94 -2.79 -34.40 -11.35
CA CYS A 94 -2.11 -33.40 -12.18
C CYS A 94 -1.08 -34.04 -13.11
N SER A 95 -0.27 -34.96 -12.59
CA SER A 95 0.76 -35.66 -13.37
C SER A 95 0.16 -36.49 -14.51
N ALA A 96 -1.03 -37.06 -14.34
CA ALA A 96 -1.73 -37.82 -15.37
C ALA A 96 -2.30 -36.92 -16.48
N ILE A 97 -2.65 -35.67 -16.17
CA ILE A 97 -3.35 -34.77 -17.09
C ILE A 97 -2.50 -33.61 -17.63
N LYS A 98 -1.26 -33.45 -17.14
CA LYS A 98 -0.35 -32.34 -17.49
C LYS A 98 -0.15 -32.18 -19.00
N ASP A 99 -0.22 -33.28 -19.74
CA ASP A 99 0.01 -33.29 -21.18
C ASP A 99 -1.20 -32.81 -21.99
N TYR A 100 -2.36 -32.59 -21.36
CA TYR A 100 -3.53 -32.06 -22.07
C TYR A 100 -3.36 -30.64 -22.58
N ARG A 101 -2.50 -29.81 -21.96
CA ARG A 101 -2.11 -28.51 -22.52
C ARG A 101 -1.48 -28.65 -23.91
N ASN A 102 -0.83 -29.78 -24.18
CA ASN A 102 -0.14 -30.06 -25.42
C ASN A 102 -1.09 -30.54 -26.54
N LEU A 103 -2.40 -30.70 -26.26
CA LEU A 103 -3.39 -31.07 -27.27
C LEU A 103 -3.50 -30.04 -28.40
N ILE A 104 -3.04 -28.80 -28.17
CA ILE A 104 -2.95 -27.77 -29.21
C ILE A 104 -1.95 -28.13 -30.32
N HIS A 105 -1.02 -29.06 -30.09
CA HIS A 105 0.03 -29.45 -31.04
C HIS A 105 -0.34 -30.75 -31.77
N PRO A 106 -0.88 -30.71 -33.01
CA PRO A 106 -1.40 -31.91 -33.69
C PRO A 106 -0.33 -33.01 -33.86
N GLY A 107 0.90 -32.62 -34.20
CA GLY A 107 2.01 -33.56 -34.36
C GLY A 107 2.45 -34.25 -33.06
N LYS A 108 2.19 -33.64 -31.89
CA LYS A 108 2.47 -34.27 -30.59
C LYS A 108 1.38 -35.28 -30.23
N VAL A 109 0.12 -34.92 -30.46
CA VAL A 109 -1.04 -35.81 -30.26
C VAL A 109 -0.93 -37.09 -31.09
N MET A 110 -0.50 -36.99 -32.36
CA MET A 110 -0.33 -38.16 -33.23
C MET A 110 0.80 -39.09 -32.79
N ARG A 111 1.86 -38.58 -32.16
CA ARG A 111 3.00 -39.39 -31.70
C ARG A 111 2.73 -40.04 -30.35
N ASP A 112 2.14 -39.29 -29.43
CA ASP A 112 2.02 -39.69 -28.03
C ASP A 112 0.75 -40.56 -27.78
N SER A 113 -0.04 -40.83 -28.83
CA SER A 113 -1.28 -41.63 -28.77
C SER A 113 -2.23 -41.18 -27.65
N VAL A 114 -2.26 -39.88 -27.38
CA VAL A 114 -3.12 -39.30 -26.34
C VAL A 114 -4.58 -39.54 -26.74
N ALA A 115 -5.36 -40.08 -25.81
CA ALA A 115 -6.79 -40.32 -26.02
C ALA A 115 -7.49 -39.04 -26.51
N ALA A 116 -8.44 -39.20 -27.43
CA ALA A 116 -9.19 -38.07 -27.95
C ALA A 116 -9.90 -37.32 -26.80
N PRO A 117 -9.90 -35.98 -26.80
CA PRO A 117 -10.65 -35.20 -25.82
C PRO A 117 -12.13 -35.59 -25.83
N ASP A 118 -12.65 -35.99 -24.67
CA ASP A 118 -14.03 -36.37 -24.48
C ASP A 118 -14.63 -35.67 -23.26
N GLN A 119 -15.94 -35.83 -23.07
CA GLN A 119 -16.67 -35.21 -21.97
C GLN A 119 -16.15 -35.68 -20.60
N SER A 120 -15.78 -36.95 -20.46
CA SER A 120 -15.34 -37.52 -19.17
C SER A 120 -14.02 -36.89 -18.74
N ASN A 121 -13.04 -36.84 -19.65
CA ASN A 121 -11.75 -36.24 -19.41
C ASN A 121 -11.87 -34.73 -19.13
N ALA A 122 -12.72 -34.03 -19.88
CA ALA A 122 -12.97 -32.59 -19.66
C ALA A 122 -13.59 -32.33 -18.27
N LEU A 123 -14.55 -33.14 -17.82
CA LEU A 123 -15.15 -33.01 -16.48
C LEU A 123 -14.13 -33.26 -15.36
N ILE A 124 -13.32 -34.31 -15.49
CA ILE A 124 -12.29 -34.64 -14.48
C ILE A 124 -11.28 -33.50 -14.33
N VAL A 125 -10.76 -33.03 -15.46
CA VAL A 125 -9.72 -32.00 -15.52
C VAL A 125 -10.21 -30.65 -14.99
N THR A 126 -11.42 -30.24 -15.38
CA THR A 126 -12.00 -28.97 -14.90
C THR A 126 -12.35 -29.01 -13.42
N ALA A 127 -12.82 -30.15 -12.90
CA ALA A 127 -13.00 -30.37 -11.47
C ALA A 127 -11.66 -30.31 -10.70
N LEU A 128 -10.58 -30.84 -11.29
CA LEU A 128 -9.26 -30.79 -10.69
C LEU A 128 -8.75 -29.35 -10.54
N VAL A 129 -8.96 -28.48 -11.54
CA VAL A 129 -8.64 -27.05 -11.41
C VAL A 129 -9.34 -26.44 -10.20
N GLY A 130 -10.66 -26.69 -10.05
CA GLY A 130 -11.42 -26.21 -8.90
C GLY A 130 -10.86 -26.69 -7.55
N ARG A 131 -10.40 -27.95 -7.49
CA ARG A 131 -9.77 -28.51 -6.30
C ARG A 131 -8.43 -27.87 -5.99
N ILE A 132 -7.56 -27.65 -6.99
CA ILE A 132 -6.26 -27.02 -6.80
C ILE A 132 -6.40 -25.59 -6.30
N VAL A 133 -7.32 -24.81 -6.87
CA VAL A 133 -7.61 -23.45 -6.41
C VAL A 133 -7.98 -23.43 -4.92
N LEU A 134 -8.79 -24.39 -4.46
CA LEU A 134 -9.16 -24.51 -3.05
C LEU A 134 -7.99 -24.97 -2.16
N GLU A 135 -7.20 -25.95 -2.60
CA GLU A 135 -6.03 -26.44 -1.84
C GLU A 135 -4.95 -25.35 -1.71
N VAL A 136 -4.68 -24.61 -2.79
CA VAL A 136 -3.75 -23.47 -2.78
C VAL A 136 -4.27 -22.34 -1.89
N ALA A 137 -5.57 -22.02 -1.95
CA ALA A 137 -6.18 -21.03 -1.05
C ALA A 137 -6.02 -21.43 0.42
N ALA A 138 -6.27 -22.71 0.74
CA ALA A 138 -6.13 -23.24 2.09
C ALA A 138 -4.66 -23.23 2.55
N SER A 139 -3.73 -23.65 1.69
CA SER A 139 -2.28 -23.59 1.95
C SER A 139 -1.82 -22.17 2.23
N ARG A 140 -2.22 -21.20 1.39
CA ARG A 140 -1.91 -19.78 1.63
C ARG A 140 -2.48 -19.30 2.94
N LYS A 141 -3.73 -19.62 3.25
CA LYS A 141 -4.35 -19.23 4.52
C LYS A 141 -3.62 -19.83 5.73
N ALA A 142 -3.13 -21.06 5.62
CA ALA A 142 -2.36 -21.72 6.68
C ALA A 142 -0.95 -21.12 6.84
N LYS A 143 -0.31 -20.71 5.73
CA LYS A 143 1.08 -20.21 5.71
C LYS A 143 1.20 -18.69 5.89
N ALA A 144 0.17 -17.90 5.57
CA ALA A 144 0.24 -16.43 5.55
C ALA A 144 0.16 -15.75 6.92
N GLY A 145 -0.19 -16.48 7.99
CA GLY A 145 -0.64 -15.83 9.23
C GLY A 145 -1.94 -15.07 8.98
N LEU A 146 -2.12 -13.92 9.64
CA LEU A 146 -3.27 -13.04 9.37
C LEU A 146 -3.12 -12.35 8.01
N THR A 147 -4.19 -12.29 7.20
CA THR A 147 -4.18 -11.50 5.96
C THR A 147 -4.42 -10.01 6.24
N ALA A 148 -4.09 -9.14 5.28
CA ALA A 148 -4.37 -7.71 5.36
C ALA A 148 -5.86 -7.43 5.64
N GLU A 149 -6.78 -8.13 4.97
CA GLU A 149 -8.23 -7.97 5.18
C GLU A 149 -8.69 -8.47 6.54
N GLN A 150 -8.07 -9.55 7.06
CA GLN A 150 -8.40 -10.04 8.40
C GLN A 150 -7.97 -9.03 9.47
N LEU A 151 -6.81 -8.39 9.29
CA LEU A 151 -6.35 -7.33 10.18
C LEU A 151 -7.25 -6.09 10.09
N LEU A 152 -7.66 -5.69 8.89
CA LEU A 152 -8.62 -4.60 8.70
C LEU A 152 -9.94 -4.90 9.41
N ARG A 153 -10.51 -6.11 9.23
CA ARG A 153 -11.75 -6.51 9.92
C ARG A 153 -11.61 -6.44 11.43
N LYS A 154 -10.42 -6.75 11.96
CA LYS A 154 -10.12 -6.62 13.39
C LYS A 154 -10.11 -5.14 13.83
N ILE A 155 -9.47 -4.25 13.05
CA ILE A 155 -9.45 -2.79 13.28
C ILE A 155 -10.86 -2.17 13.22
N GLN A 156 -11.70 -2.68 12.31
CA GLN A 156 -13.07 -2.22 12.13
C GLN A 156 -13.97 -2.61 13.31
N ARG A 157 -13.86 -3.85 13.80
CA ARG A 157 -14.79 -4.43 14.77
C ARG A 157 -14.38 -4.27 16.23
N ASP A 158 -13.11 -4.02 16.51
CA ASP A 158 -12.57 -3.99 17.86
C ASP A 158 -11.72 -2.73 18.06
N SER A 159 -12.29 -1.72 18.73
CA SER A 159 -11.57 -0.48 19.03
C SER A 159 -10.32 -0.70 19.90
N GLY A 160 -10.26 -1.80 20.67
CA GLY A 160 -9.11 -2.19 21.47
C GLY A 160 -7.99 -2.83 20.64
N SER A 161 -8.22 -3.16 19.37
CA SER A 161 -7.25 -3.88 18.55
C SER A 161 -5.97 -3.07 18.28
N ILE A 162 -6.05 -1.74 18.31
CA ILE A 162 -4.90 -0.85 18.08
C ILE A 162 -3.77 -1.13 19.08
N ALA A 163 -4.11 -1.45 20.34
CA ALA A 163 -3.12 -1.73 21.38
C ALA A 163 -2.33 -3.02 21.13
N ILE A 164 -2.95 -4.02 20.50
CA ILE A 164 -2.31 -5.31 20.18
C ILE A 164 -1.78 -5.36 18.74
N LEU A 165 -2.07 -4.34 17.93
CA LEU A 165 -1.73 -4.31 16.51
C LEU A 165 -0.24 -4.55 16.23
N PRO A 166 0.72 -4.00 17.00
CA PRO A 166 2.14 -4.29 16.78
C PRO A 166 2.47 -5.79 16.89
N HIS A 167 1.81 -6.51 17.81
CA HIS A 167 1.98 -7.96 17.93
C HIS A 167 1.40 -8.69 16.72
N LEU A 168 0.19 -8.30 16.30
CA LEU A 168 -0.45 -8.89 15.12
C LEU A 168 0.36 -8.64 13.84
N LEU A 169 0.95 -7.46 13.70
CA LEU A 169 1.77 -7.10 12.54
C LEU A 169 3.04 -7.93 12.44
N ARG A 170 3.63 -8.39 13.55
CA ARG A 170 4.84 -9.23 13.53
C ARG A 170 4.58 -10.61 12.94
N ASP A 171 3.36 -11.12 13.09
CA ASP A 171 2.97 -12.45 12.64
C ASP A 171 2.41 -12.46 11.20
N ILE A 172 2.45 -11.31 10.52
CA ILE A 172 1.99 -11.14 9.13
C ILE A 172 3.17 -11.19 8.16
N ALA A 173 3.00 -11.87 7.03
CA ALA A 173 3.99 -11.90 5.95
C ALA A 173 4.23 -10.49 5.34
N ASP A 174 5.46 -10.16 4.94
CA ASP A 174 5.77 -8.81 4.45
C ASP A 174 4.97 -8.39 3.20
N LYS A 175 4.61 -9.34 2.34
CA LYS A 175 3.70 -9.11 1.19
C LYS A 175 2.31 -8.64 1.66
N GLU A 176 1.80 -9.22 2.74
CA GLU A 176 0.52 -8.83 3.33
C GLU A 176 0.64 -7.50 4.10
N LYS A 177 1.78 -7.18 4.71
CA LYS A 177 2.03 -5.83 5.26
C LYS A 177 2.05 -4.76 4.17
N GLN A 178 2.72 -5.02 3.05
CA GLN A 178 2.70 -4.12 1.90
C GLN A 178 1.28 -3.92 1.35
N ARG A 179 0.53 -5.01 1.16
CA ARG A 179 -0.87 -4.94 0.73
C ARG A 179 -1.76 -4.18 1.72
N LEU A 180 -1.58 -4.42 3.02
CA LEU A 180 -2.28 -3.70 4.08
C LEU A 180 -2.09 -2.19 3.93
N MET A 181 -0.85 -1.76 3.70
CA MET A 181 -0.46 -0.36 3.65
C MET A 181 -0.79 0.33 2.33
N LEU A 182 -0.46 -0.29 1.20
CA LEU A 182 -0.55 0.36 -0.10
C LEU A 182 -1.97 0.29 -0.69
N ASP A 183 -2.81 -0.63 -0.20
CA ASP A 183 -4.12 -0.93 -0.79
C ASP A 183 -5.25 -0.95 0.24
N VAL A 184 -5.19 -1.87 1.22
CA VAL A 184 -6.34 -2.20 2.08
C VAL A 184 -6.71 -1.05 3.03
N LEU A 185 -5.76 -0.49 3.78
CA LEU A 185 -6.03 0.63 4.71
C LEU A 185 -6.43 1.92 3.98
N PRO A 186 -5.76 2.35 2.89
CA PRO A 186 -6.18 3.53 2.14
C PRO A 186 -7.59 3.43 1.56
N LYS A 187 -7.95 2.29 0.95
CA LYS A 187 -9.31 2.06 0.44
C LYS A 187 -10.34 2.08 1.55
N ALA A 188 -10.09 1.35 2.65
CA ALA A 188 -11.00 1.32 3.78
C ALA A 188 -11.20 2.70 4.43
N TYR A 189 -10.15 3.51 4.51
CA TYR A 189 -10.26 4.89 4.97
C TYR A 189 -11.16 5.71 4.04
N ALA A 190 -10.93 5.65 2.73
CA ALA A 190 -11.75 6.37 1.75
C ALA A 190 -13.23 5.96 1.82
N GLU A 191 -13.51 4.66 1.94
CA GLU A 191 -14.87 4.11 2.11
C GLU A 191 -15.52 4.59 3.42
N SER A 192 -14.76 4.64 4.52
CA SER A 192 -15.28 5.07 5.83
C SER A 192 -15.74 6.55 5.88
N LEU A 193 -15.32 7.36 4.91
CA LEU A 193 -15.70 8.78 4.80
C LEU A 193 -16.97 9.01 3.97
N ILE A 194 -17.48 7.99 3.26
CA ILE A 194 -18.60 8.13 2.31
C ILE A 194 -19.95 7.76 2.97
N TYR A 195 -19.93 6.95 4.04
CA TYR A 195 -21.14 6.44 4.67
C TYR A 195 -21.62 7.31 5.83
N ASP A 196 -22.83 7.83 5.68
CA ASP A 196 -23.63 8.51 6.71
C ASP A 196 -24.72 7.55 7.20
N ASP A 197 -24.29 6.44 7.83
CA ASP A 197 -25.20 5.41 8.35
C ASP A 197 -25.43 5.62 9.86
N PHE A 198 -26.59 5.21 10.37
CA PHE A 198 -27.00 5.47 11.77
C PHE A 198 -26.11 4.75 12.81
N GLU A 199 -25.29 3.78 12.36
CA GLU A 199 -24.28 3.03 13.13
C GLU A 199 -22.83 3.42 12.74
N TRP A 200 -22.61 4.62 12.20
CA TRP A 200 -21.28 5.08 11.79
C TRP A 200 -20.35 5.21 13.01
N ASP A 201 -19.28 4.42 13.00
CA ASP A 201 -18.19 4.55 13.96
C ASP A 201 -17.28 5.72 13.55
N ALA A 202 -17.58 6.90 14.11
CA ALA A 202 -16.83 8.13 13.86
C ALA A 202 -15.33 8.04 14.19
N ALA A 203 -14.91 7.07 15.03
CA ALA A 203 -13.51 6.86 15.37
C ALA A 203 -12.78 5.91 14.41
N LEU A 204 -13.49 5.23 13.50
CA LEU A 204 -12.89 4.28 12.56
C LEU A 204 -11.81 4.91 11.66
N PRO A 205 -12.00 6.10 11.04
CA PRO A 205 -10.96 6.72 10.22
C PRO A 205 -9.66 6.95 11.00
N GLU A 206 -9.77 7.40 12.26
CA GLU A 206 -8.62 7.61 13.15
C GLU A 206 -7.92 6.30 13.49
N ARG A 207 -8.68 5.21 13.75
CA ARG A 207 -8.10 3.88 13.97
C ARG A 207 -7.36 3.36 12.75
N ILE A 208 -7.90 3.57 11.55
CA ILE A 208 -7.24 3.18 10.28
C ILE A 208 -5.94 3.97 10.09
N SER A 209 -5.97 5.29 10.32
CA SER A 209 -4.76 6.15 10.29
C SER A 209 -3.71 5.69 11.30
N ALA A 210 -4.12 5.42 12.55
CA ALA A 210 -3.23 4.94 13.60
C ALA A 210 -2.61 3.58 13.24
N ALA A 211 -3.41 2.66 12.69
CA ALA A 211 -2.94 1.36 12.24
C ALA A 211 -1.87 1.49 11.14
N TYR A 212 -2.09 2.38 10.18
CA TYR A 212 -1.11 2.68 9.12
C TYR A 212 0.21 3.17 9.71
N ARG A 213 0.18 4.14 10.63
CA ARG A 213 1.40 4.68 11.25
C ARG A 213 2.13 3.65 12.12
N LEU A 214 1.42 2.78 12.82
CA LEU A 214 2.02 1.68 13.59
C LEU A 214 2.72 0.67 12.68
N ALA A 215 2.12 0.35 11.53
CA ALA A 215 2.72 -0.56 10.56
C ALA A 215 4.02 0.00 9.93
N ILE A 216 4.09 1.30 9.65
CA ILE A 216 5.35 1.96 9.24
C ILE A 216 6.40 1.84 10.34
N LYS A 217 6.00 2.11 11.60
CA LYS A 217 6.93 2.07 12.74
C LYS A 217 7.52 0.69 12.98
N GLU A 218 6.73 -0.38 12.84
CA GLU A 218 7.22 -1.76 13.02
C GLU A 218 8.02 -2.27 11.80
N ASN A 219 7.91 -1.63 10.63
CA ASN A 219 8.67 -2.02 9.44
C ASN A 219 9.20 -0.79 8.66
N PRO A 220 10.41 -0.30 9.02
CA PRO A 220 11.03 0.86 8.36
C PRO A 220 11.26 0.70 6.86
N GLU A 221 11.41 -0.53 6.34
CA GLU A 221 11.55 -0.75 4.89
C GLU A 221 10.28 -0.33 4.13
N LEU A 222 9.11 -0.45 4.76
CA LEU A 222 7.84 0.03 4.19
C LEU A 222 7.72 1.54 4.20
N ALA A 223 8.47 2.24 5.06
CA ALA A 223 8.44 3.70 5.12
C ALA A 223 8.89 4.30 3.78
N GLY A 224 9.96 3.79 3.18
CA GLY A 224 10.40 4.24 1.84
C GLY A 224 9.38 3.96 0.74
N VAL A 225 8.77 2.76 0.74
CA VAL A 225 7.77 2.38 -0.27
C VAL A 225 6.51 3.24 -0.18
N THR A 226 5.98 3.44 1.03
CA THR A 226 4.78 4.26 1.28
C THR A 226 5.03 5.73 1.00
N THR A 227 6.21 6.26 1.33
CA THR A 227 6.58 7.64 1.01
C THR A 227 6.71 7.85 -0.51
N LEU A 228 7.30 6.88 -1.23
CA LEU A 228 7.36 6.89 -2.68
C LEU A 228 5.97 6.81 -3.32
N GLN A 229 5.03 6.07 -2.70
CA GLN A 229 3.63 6.05 -3.14
C GLN A 229 3.02 7.44 -3.04
N PHE A 230 3.24 8.18 -1.95
CA PHE A 230 2.72 9.54 -1.82
C PHE A 230 3.31 10.50 -2.87
N TYR A 231 4.61 10.43 -3.16
CA TYR A 231 5.22 11.15 -4.28
C TYR A 231 4.55 10.82 -5.62
N THR A 232 4.28 9.53 -5.86
CA THR A 232 3.63 9.07 -7.10
C THR A 232 2.20 9.57 -7.19
N LEU A 233 1.50 9.60 -6.05
CA LEU A 233 0.14 10.12 -5.91
C LEU A 233 0.08 11.62 -6.19
N ILE A 234 1.03 12.41 -5.70
CA ILE A 234 1.12 13.86 -6.03
C ILE A 234 1.26 14.07 -7.54
N ARG A 235 2.01 13.21 -8.24
CA ARG A 235 2.28 13.38 -9.67
C ARG A 235 1.14 12.96 -10.58
N ASN A 236 0.41 11.91 -10.20
CA ASN A 236 -0.51 11.22 -11.10
C ASN A 236 -1.94 11.10 -10.55
N GLY A 237 -2.15 11.39 -9.26
CA GLY A 237 -3.42 11.19 -8.57
C GLY A 237 -4.34 12.41 -8.63
N GLU A 238 -5.56 12.21 -8.14
CA GLU A 238 -6.56 13.27 -8.05
C GLU A 238 -6.43 14.07 -6.75
N ALA A 239 -6.82 15.35 -6.78
CA ALA A 239 -6.70 16.26 -5.64
C ALA A 239 -7.36 15.73 -4.35
N THR A 240 -8.51 15.06 -4.47
CA THR A 240 -9.25 14.46 -3.35
C THR A 240 -8.50 13.28 -2.74
N GLU A 241 -7.88 12.44 -3.57
CA GLU A 241 -7.08 11.29 -3.13
C GLU A 241 -5.80 11.75 -2.45
N ILE A 242 -5.10 12.74 -3.03
CA ILE A 242 -3.91 13.34 -2.44
C ILE A 242 -4.24 13.94 -1.07
N ALA A 243 -5.33 14.70 -0.96
CA ALA A 243 -5.76 15.31 0.30
C ALA A 243 -6.06 14.26 1.37
N ARG A 244 -6.81 13.20 1.03
CA ARG A 244 -7.10 12.09 1.97
C ARG A 244 -5.82 11.42 2.46
N HIS A 245 -4.92 11.09 1.55
CA HIS A 245 -3.66 10.43 1.91
C HIS A 245 -2.76 11.33 2.75
N ARG A 246 -2.67 12.62 2.41
CA ARG A 246 -1.91 13.63 3.17
C ARG A 246 -2.41 13.73 4.62
N THR A 247 -3.72 13.90 4.80
CA THR A 247 -4.31 14.03 6.13
C THR A 247 -4.19 12.73 6.94
N ALA A 248 -4.54 11.58 6.32
CA ALA A 248 -4.65 10.32 7.04
C ALA A 248 -3.30 9.64 7.31
N PHE A 249 -2.36 9.66 6.37
CA PHE A 249 -1.28 8.67 6.35
C PHE A 249 0.12 9.27 6.30
N PHE A 250 0.33 10.26 5.43
CA PHE A 250 1.64 10.86 5.24
C PHE A 250 2.02 11.77 6.42
N ARG A 251 3.29 11.76 6.80
CA ARG A 251 3.87 12.73 7.74
C ARG A 251 5.11 13.36 7.10
N PRO A 252 5.31 14.68 7.21
CA PRO A 252 6.49 15.33 6.62
C PRO A 252 7.84 14.74 7.06
N THR A 253 7.93 14.14 8.25
CA THR A 253 9.12 13.39 8.68
C THR A 253 9.49 12.24 7.73
N ASP A 254 8.50 11.66 7.04
CA ASP A 254 8.72 10.55 6.10
C ASP A 254 9.55 10.98 4.87
N LEU A 255 9.69 12.30 4.62
CA LEU A 255 10.57 12.86 3.58
C LEU A 255 12.03 12.41 3.69
N GLU A 256 12.46 11.93 4.87
CA GLU A 256 13.79 11.33 5.07
C GLU A 256 14.01 10.10 4.17
N HIS A 257 12.94 9.42 3.77
CA HIS A 257 13.02 8.22 2.94
C HIS A 257 13.00 8.51 1.43
N LEU A 258 12.84 9.76 1.01
CA LEU A 258 12.93 10.15 -0.40
C LEU A 258 14.35 10.57 -0.76
N ASP A 259 14.75 10.31 -2.00
CA ASP A 259 16.00 10.83 -2.57
C ASP A 259 15.92 12.33 -2.88
N GLU A 260 17.09 12.92 -3.16
CA GLU A 260 17.26 14.36 -3.42
C GLU A 260 16.50 14.87 -4.65
N LEU A 261 16.10 14.00 -5.59
CA LEU A 261 15.34 14.40 -6.77
C LEU A 261 13.82 14.42 -6.49
N LYS A 262 13.33 13.50 -5.65
CA LYS A 262 11.90 13.38 -5.35
C LYS A 262 11.46 14.23 -4.17
N ARG A 263 12.32 14.37 -3.16
CA ARG A 263 12.02 15.11 -1.93
C ARG A 263 11.57 16.57 -2.18
N PRO A 264 12.26 17.37 -3.03
CA PRO A 264 11.85 18.75 -3.26
C PRO A 264 10.44 18.89 -3.83
N VAL A 265 10.01 17.95 -4.68
CA VAL A 265 8.65 17.96 -5.26
C VAL A 265 7.58 17.85 -4.18
N VAL A 266 7.79 17.00 -3.19
CA VAL A 266 6.84 16.81 -2.09
C VAL A 266 6.87 18.03 -1.16
N VAL A 267 8.05 18.60 -0.89
CA VAL A 267 8.18 19.84 -0.11
C VAL A 267 7.43 21.01 -0.77
N ASP A 268 7.64 21.21 -2.07
CA ASP A 268 6.93 22.25 -2.83
C ASP A 268 5.42 22.06 -2.83
N TYR A 269 4.95 20.80 -2.92
CA TYR A 269 3.53 20.48 -2.79
C TYR A 269 2.98 20.88 -1.41
N LEU A 270 3.67 20.54 -0.31
CA LEU A 270 3.26 20.91 1.04
C LEU A 270 3.25 22.43 1.26
N ILE A 271 4.22 23.15 0.70
CA ILE A 271 4.29 24.61 0.75
C ILE A 271 3.17 25.24 -0.07
N GLY A 272 2.89 24.71 -1.27
CA GLY A 272 1.73 25.12 -2.07
C GLY A 272 0.43 24.98 -1.30
N PHE A 273 0.24 23.82 -0.67
CA PHE A 273 -0.92 23.57 0.20
C PHE A 273 -1.03 24.58 1.35
N LEU A 274 0.07 24.88 2.06
CA LEU A 274 0.09 25.90 3.12
C LEU A 274 -0.36 27.27 2.60
N ILE A 275 0.11 27.68 1.42
CA ILE A 275 -0.24 28.97 0.82
C ILE A 275 -1.74 29.03 0.51
N GLU A 276 -2.31 27.95 -0.03
CA GLU A 276 -3.73 27.83 -0.35
C GLU A 276 -4.65 27.91 0.89
N GLN A 277 -4.19 27.45 2.05
CA GLN A 277 -4.99 27.47 3.27
C GLN A 277 -5.23 28.88 3.84
N GLY A 278 -4.50 29.89 3.38
CA GLY A 278 -4.71 31.29 3.76
C GLY A 278 -4.47 31.55 5.26
N ASP A 279 -5.55 31.64 6.02
CA ASP A 279 -5.58 31.92 7.46
C ASP A 279 -5.90 30.68 8.32
N SER A 280 -6.01 29.48 7.74
CA SER A 280 -6.30 28.24 8.48
C SER A 280 -5.13 27.26 8.40
N ILE A 281 -4.12 27.43 9.27
CA ILE A 281 -2.90 26.61 9.17
C ILE A 281 -3.11 25.19 9.73
N PRO A 282 -2.91 24.13 8.93
CA PRO A 282 -3.04 22.74 9.36
C PRO A 282 -1.72 22.25 9.98
N PHE A 283 -1.39 22.76 11.16
CA PHE A 283 -0.11 22.48 11.84
C PHE A 283 0.23 20.98 11.91
N GLY A 284 -0.76 20.11 12.16
CA GLY A 284 -0.53 18.66 12.24
C GLY A 284 -0.05 18.02 10.93
N GLU A 285 -0.47 18.56 9.77
CA GLU A 285 -0.11 18.01 8.44
C GLU A 285 1.24 18.52 7.95
N LEU A 286 1.75 19.61 8.51
CA LEU A 286 3.01 20.24 8.12
C LEU A 286 4.14 19.96 9.13
N ALA A 287 3.83 19.32 10.25
CA ALA A 287 4.78 19.04 11.33
C ALA A 287 5.95 18.16 10.84
N GLY A 288 7.17 18.63 11.04
CA GLY A 288 8.42 17.96 10.65
C GLY A 288 8.93 18.32 9.26
N VAL A 289 8.41 19.37 8.61
CA VAL A 289 8.90 19.84 7.32
C VAL A 289 10.21 20.63 7.43
N GLY A 290 10.50 21.22 8.60
CA GLY A 290 11.66 22.07 8.88
C GLY A 290 13.01 21.52 8.38
N PRO A 291 13.39 20.26 8.70
CA PRO A 291 14.64 19.64 8.25
C PRO A 291 14.85 19.62 6.73
N PHE A 292 13.77 19.78 5.96
CA PHE A 292 13.78 19.64 4.50
C PHE A 292 13.56 20.97 3.78
N LEU A 293 13.47 22.07 4.52
CA LEU A 293 13.41 23.41 3.95
C LEU A 293 14.79 23.84 3.45
N THR A 294 14.77 24.63 2.38
CA THR A 294 15.93 25.25 1.74
C THR A 294 15.82 26.77 1.87
N VAL A 295 16.90 27.50 1.57
CA VAL A 295 16.89 28.97 1.54
C VAL A 295 15.81 29.51 0.58
N GLU A 296 15.48 28.78 -0.48
CA GLU A 296 14.47 29.18 -1.47
C GLU A 296 13.02 28.93 -1.02
N THR A 297 12.81 27.84 -0.28
CA THR A 297 11.47 27.40 0.16
C THR A 297 11.08 27.99 1.52
N LEU A 298 12.06 28.29 2.36
CA LEU A 298 11.87 28.88 3.69
C LEU A 298 10.99 30.14 3.68
N PRO A 299 11.19 31.16 2.82
CA PRO A 299 10.33 32.36 2.82
C PRO A 299 8.85 32.03 2.54
N LYS A 300 8.61 31.05 1.67
CA LYS A 300 7.26 30.59 1.29
C LYS A 300 6.57 29.83 2.43
N PHE A 301 7.34 29.13 3.25
CA PHE A 301 6.85 28.48 4.47
C PHE A 301 6.63 29.48 5.62
N LEU A 302 7.62 30.34 5.88
CA LEU A 302 7.66 31.19 7.07
C LEU A 302 6.68 32.37 6.96
N SER A 303 6.50 32.95 5.76
CA SER A 303 5.64 34.13 5.60
C SER A 303 4.17 33.87 5.95
N PRO A 304 3.52 32.79 5.48
CA PRO A 304 2.16 32.43 5.91
C PRO A 304 2.08 32.13 7.41
N MET A 305 3.05 31.42 7.97
CA MET A 305 3.12 31.07 9.40
C MET A 305 3.17 32.32 10.28
N LEU A 306 4.07 33.26 9.96
CA LEU A 306 4.20 34.52 10.70
C LEU A 306 2.99 35.44 10.48
N ARG A 307 2.37 35.43 9.29
CA ARG A 307 1.12 36.14 9.04
C ARG A 307 0.00 35.60 9.91
N TYR A 308 -0.12 34.28 10.06
CA TYR A 308 -1.13 33.65 10.91
C TYR A 308 -0.91 33.99 12.39
N ILE A 309 0.32 33.89 12.88
CA ILE A 309 0.68 34.32 14.25
C ILE A 309 0.27 35.78 14.49
N ARG A 310 0.38 36.63 13.46
CA ARG A 310 -0.01 38.06 13.51
C ARG A 310 -1.52 38.32 13.38
N ALA A 311 -2.25 37.53 12.58
CA ALA A 311 -3.58 37.91 12.08
C ALA A 311 -4.73 37.72 13.08
N ALA A 312 -4.77 36.66 13.89
CA ALA A 312 -5.80 36.48 14.91
C ALA A 312 -5.46 35.36 15.91
N LYS A 313 -5.73 35.60 17.20
CA LYS A 313 -5.79 34.62 18.31
C LYS A 313 -4.55 33.74 18.47
N VAL A 314 -3.50 34.30 19.06
CA VAL A 314 -2.34 33.56 19.58
C VAL A 314 -2.82 32.35 20.38
N SER A 315 -2.63 31.15 19.84
CA SER A 315 -2.47 29.97 20.67
C SER A 315 -0.96 29.82 20.86
N THR A 316 -0.52 29.70 22.11
CA THR A 316 0.86 29.29 22.46
C THR A 316 1.31 28.07 21.64
N LEU A 317 0.35 27.26 21.18
CA LEU A 317 0.55 26.14 20.28
C LEU A 317 1.14 26.52 18.91
N ALA A 318 0.70 27.61 18.27
CA ALA A 318 1.20 28.04 16.96
C ALA A 318 2.65 28.53 17.04
N VAL A 319 2.97 29.33 18.07
CA VAL A 319 4.35 29.79 18.33
C VAL A 319 5.25 28.59 18.61
N ARG A 320 4.82 27.68 19.49
CA ARG A 320 5.56 26.44 19.80
C ARG A 320 5.76 25.56 18.58
N TYR A 321 4.76 25.47 17.71
CA TYR A 321 4.87 24.72 16.46
C TYR A 321 5.97 25.32 15.58
N VAL A 322 5.91 26.61 15.29
CA VAL A 322 6.90 27.28 14.42
C VAL A 322 8.29 27.19 15.04
N ALA A 323 8.42 27.40 16.35
CA ALA A 323 9.66 27.20 17.09
C ALA A 323 10.26 25.80 16.90
N ASN A 324 9.44 24.75 17.00
CA ASN A 324 9.91 23.37 16.79
C ASN A 324 10.40 23.12 15.36
N GLU A 325 9.78 23.72 14.35
CA GLU A 325 10.25 23.61 12.97
C GLU A 325 11.55 24.41 12.75
N LEU A 326 11.64 25.60 13.34
CA LEU A 326 12.83 26.46 13.25
C LEU A 326 14.07 25.83 13.90
N ALA A 327 13.92 25.17 15.04
CA ALA A 327 14.99 24.47 15.74
C ALA A 327 15.62 23.35 14.89
N LYS A 328 14.84 22.76 13.98
CA LYS A 328 15.24 21.64 13.13
C LYS A 328 15.66 22.05 11.73
N LEU A 329 15.78 23.35 11.44
CA LEU A 329 16.27 23.82 10.15
C LEU A 329 17.71 23.35 9.89
N PRO A 330 18.08 23.07 8.63
CA PRO A 330 19.47 22.88 8.25
C PRO A 330 20.34 24.10 8.62
N GLU A 331 21.59 23.87 9.01
CA GLU A 331 22.52 24.90 9.48
C GLU A 331 22.78 26.00 8.43
N ASP A 332 22.75 25.66 7.15
CA ASP A 332 22.88 26.61 6.04
C ASP A 332 21.62 27.47 5.83
N VAL A 333 20.47 27.03 6.34
CA VAL A 333 19.16 27.71 6.21
C VAL A 333 18.87 28.62 7.40
N LYS A 334 19.36 28.28 8.60
CA LYS A 334 19.18 29.06 9.84
C LYS A 334 19.52 30.56 9.71
N PRO A 335 20.61 30.99 9.03
CA PRO A 335 20.89 32.42 8.84
C PRO A 335 19.78 33.17 8.10
N SER A 336 19.19 32.55 7.06
CA SER A 336 18.09 33.15 6.29
C SER A 336 16.83 33.29 7.15
N ALA A 337 16.53 32.30 8.00
CA ALA A 337 15.42 32.37 8.94
C ALA A 337 15.60 33.53 9.93
N ARG A 338 16.81 33.66 10.50
CA ARG A 338 17.15 34.74 11.43
C ARG A 338 16.98 36.11 10.79
N GLU A 339 17.48 36.28 9.56
CA GLU A 339 17.36 37.56 8.83
C GLU A 339 15.88 37.94 8.63
N GLN A 340 15.05 37.00 8.17
CA GLN A 340 13.63 37.25 7.92
C GLN A 340 12.86 37.64 9.19
N ILE A 341 13.08 36.93 10.30
CA ILE A 341 12.42 37.22 11.58
C ILE A 341 12.94 38.54 12.16
N THR A 342 14.24 38.80 12.10
CA THR A 342 14.83 40.07 12.58
C THR A 342 14.28 41.27 11.81
N ARG A 343 14.13 41.14 10.48
CA ARG A 343 13.51 42.17 9.64
C ARG A 343 12.07 42.44 10.07
N LEU A 344 11.30 41.41 10.42
CA LEU A 344 9.93 41.58 10.92
C LEU A 344 9.90 42.20 12.31
N ILE A 345 10.78 41.80 13.24
CA ILE A 345 10.91 42.41 14.57
C ILE A 345 11.16 43.92 14.44
N SER A 346 12.13 44.33 13.63
CA SER A 346 12.44 45.75 13.42
C SER A 346 11.25 46.52 12.86
N MET A 347 10.53 45.96 11.89
CA MET A 347 9.29 46.56 11.38
C MET A 347 8.21 46.72 12.46
N HIS A 348 8.06 45.74 13.36
CA HIS A 348 7.07 45.81 14.44
C HIS A 348 7.46 46.80 15.54
N LYS A 349 8.74 46.86 15.93
CA LYS A 349 9.27 47.88 16.86
C LYS A 349 9.04 49.29 16.31
N ASN A 350 9.32 49.51 15.03
CA ASN A 350 9.10 50.80 14.36
C ASN A 350 7.62 51.22 14.28
N ARG A 351 6.69 50.25 14.36
CA ARG A 351 5.23 50.48 14.36
C ARG A 351 4.62 50.54 15.77
N GLY A 352 5.44 50.49 16.83
CA GLY A 352 4.97 50.52 18.22
C GLY A 352 4.34 49.20 18.72
N ASN A 353 4.49 48.10 17.99
CA ASN A 353 3.88 46.80 18.32
C ASN A 353 4.82 45.94 19.18
N SER A 354 5.10 46.38 20.41
CA SER A 354 6.07 45.75 21.32
C SER A 354 5.78 44.30 21.68
N LYS A 355 4.50 43.93 21.86
CA LYS A 355 4.09 42.54 22.16
C LYS A 355 4.48 41.56 21.05
N HIS A 356 4.18 41.90 19.80
CA HIS A 356 4.51 41.04 18.65
C HIS A 356 6.02 40.99 18.40
N ALA A 357 6.76 42.06 18.70
CA ALA A 357 8.20 42.04 18.64
C ALA A 357 8.79 41.03 19.64
N ALA A 358 8.27 40.97 20.88
CA ALA A 358 8.70 40.02 21.90
C ALA A 358 8.39 38.56 21.53
N GLU A 359 7.21 38.27 20.98
CA GLU A 359 6.84 36.91 20.51
C GLU A 359 7.76 36.43 19.36
N LEU A 360 8.19 37.34 18.48
CA LEU A 360 9.14 37.02 17.41
C LEU A 360 10.58 36.90 17.92
N GLU A 361 10.96 37.63 18.98
CA GLU A 361 12.24 37.49 19.66
C GLU A 361 12.38 36.09 20.29
N GLU A 362 11.31 35.59 20.91
CA GLU A 362 11.27 34.21 21.42
C GLU A 362 11.56 33.20 20.31
N LEU A 363 10.96 33.35 19.11
CA LEU A 363 11.22 32.45 17.98
C LEU A 363 12.68 32.44 17.51
N ILE A 364 13.42 33.55 17.66
CA ILE A 364 14.84 33.59 17.30
C ILE A 364 15.67 32.69 18.22
N GLU A 365 15.35 32.65 19.52
CA GLU A 365 16.07 31.81 20.49
C GLU A 365 16.02 30.33 20.10
N TRP A 366 14.91 29.88 19.52
CA TRP A 366 14.74 28.49 19.08
C TRP A 366 15.58 28.10 17.85
N ILE A 367 16.02 29.06 17.02
CA ILE A 367 16.89 28.78 15.87
C ILE A 367 18.27 28.28 16.34
N ASP A 368 18.73 28.80 17.48
CA ASP A 368 20.08 28.60 17.99
C ASP A 368 20.22 27.38 18.89
N ILE A 369 19.10 26.68 19.15
CA ILE A 369 19.11 25.42 19.90
C ILE A 369 19.68 24.34 18.97
N PRO A 370 20.84 23.73 19.31
CA PRO A 370 21.35 22.59 18.56
C PRO A 370 20.44 21.39 18.81
N PHE A 371 20.10 20.65 17.75
CA PHE A 371 19.23 19.47 17.79
C PHE A 371 19.93 18.24 17.24
#